data_AF-A0A0D4L6A0-F1
#
_entry.id   AF-A0A0D4L6A0-F1
#
_cell.length_a   1.000
_cell.length_b   1.000
_cell.length_c   1.000
_cell.angle_alpha   90.00
_cell.angle_beta   90.00
_cell.angle_gamma   90.00
#
_symmetry.space_group_name_H-M   'P 1'
#
loop_
_entity.id
_entity.type
_entity.pdbx_description
1 polymer ?
#
loop_
_entity_poly.entity_id
_entity_poly.type
_entity_poly.pdbx_seq_one_letter_code
_entity_poly.pdbx_strand_id
1 'polypeptide(L)'
;YDKATSVVNYFNHLSESKKYGPLKTEDDKILVPIDDLVISEIDFNNNSIKLGTCNILAMEGGSGHTVTGNIDHFFSSPSISSHIPSLSIYSAIGIETENLDFSKKIMMLPNAPSRVFWWETGAVPGLRSLENDGTRLLDSIRDLYPGKFYWRFYAFFDYAITTLKPVYEDTNIKIKLDKDTRNFIMPTI
;
A
#
# COMPACT_ATOMS: atom_id res chain seq x y z
N TYR A 1 -12.39 4.74 -0.78
CA TYR A 1 -12.93 3.59 -1.54
C TYR A 1 -14.09 2.99 -0.77
N ASP A 2 -15.20 2.65 -1.43
CA ASP A 2 -16.49 2.38 -0.75
C ASP A 2 -17.03 0.96 -0.95
N LYS A 3 -16.28 0.09 -1.64
CA LYS A 3 -16.61 -1.33 -1.84
C LYS A 3 -15.36 -2.17 -1.68
N ALA A 4 -15.53 -3.39 -1.16
CA ALA A 4 -14.44 -4.35 -0.97
C ALA A 4 -13.62 -4.60 -2.25
N THR A 5 -14.29 -4.74 -3.39
CA THR A 5 -13.61 -4.92 -4.69
C THR A 5 -12.78 -3.70 -5.09
N SER A 6 -13.26 -2.48 -4.79
CA SER A 6 -12.50 -1.24 -5.05
C SER A 6 -11.28 -1.14 -4.14
N VAL A 7 -11.39 -1.58 -2.87
CA VAL A 7 -10.23 -1.67 -1.97
C VAL A 7 -9.21 -2.66 -2.51
N VAL A 8 -9.63 -3.87 -2.91
CA VAL A 8 -8.73 -4.86 -3.52
C VAL A 8 -8.06 -4.30 -4.77
N ASN A 9 -8.79 -3.58 -5.63
CA ASN A 9 -8.22 -2.95 -6.82
C ASN A 9 -7.16 -1.89 -6.47
N TYR A 10 -7.35 -1.14 -5.39
CA TYR A 10 -6.33 -0.21 -4.91
C TYR A 10 -5.03 -0.93 -4.50
N PHE A 11 -5.14 -2.01 -3.71
CA PHE A 11 -3.97 -2.81 -3.35
C PHE A 11 -3.35 -3.51 -4.57
N ASN A 12 -4.15 -3.85 -5.59
CA ASN A 12 -3.66 -4.41 -6.85
C ASN A 12 -2.81 -3.37 -7.61
N HIS A 13 -3.30 -2.14 -7.75
CA HIS A 13 -2.53 -1.02 -8.31
C HIS A 13 -1.25 -0.78 -7.51
N LEU A 14 -1.35 -0.73 -6.18
CA LEU A 14 -0.19 -0.47 -5.32
C LEU A 14 0.86 -1.58 -5.42
N SER A 15 0.43 -2.83 -5.62
CA SER A 15 1.32 -3.99 -5.79
C SER A 15 2.17 -3.92 -7.06
N GLU A 16 1.81 -3.07 -8.04
CA GLU A 16 2.61 -2.86 -9.25
C GLU A 16 4.01 -2.30 -8.92
N SER A 17 4.16 -1.59 -7.79
CA SER A 17 5.45 -1.10 -7.32
C SER A 17 6.44 -2.22 -6.96
N LYS A 18 5.95 -3.44 -6.68
CA LYS A 18 6.80 -4.64 -6.51
C LYS A 18 7.40 -5.11 -7.83
N LYS A 19 6.66 -4.92 -8.94
CA LYS A 19 7.06 -5.39 -10.27
C LYS A 19 7.95 -4.38 -10.99
N TYR A 20 7.60 -3.10 -10.91
CA TYR A 20 8.27 -2.04 -11.65
C TYR A 20 9.23 -1.20 -10.80
N GLY A 21 9.26 -1.41 -9.49
CA GLY A 21 9.91 -0.50 -8.56
C GLY A 21 9.08 0.75 -8.28
N PRO A 22 9.66 1.76 -7.63
CA PRO A 22 8.94 2.99 -7.25
C PRO A 22 8.61 3.91 -8.44
N LEU A 23 9.25 3.69 -9.59
CA LEU A 23 9.13 4.51 -10.80
C LEU A 23 8.95 3.60 -12.01
N LYS A 24 8.00 3.92 -12.88
CA LYS A 24 7.87 3.34 -14.21
C LYS A 24 8.58 4.22 -15.23
N THR A 25 9.07 3.60 -16.29
CA THR A 25 9.52 4.32 -17.48
C THR A 25 8.39 4.31 -18.51
N GLU A 26 8.00 5.49 -18.99
CA GLU A 26 7.01 5.64 -20.08
C GLU A 26 7.68 6.25 -21.31
N ASP A 27 7.29 5.75 -22.50
CA ASP A 27 7.82 6.14 -23.82
C ASP A 27 9.35 6.16 -23.94
N ASP A 28 10.04 5.37 -23.11
CA ASP A 28 11.50 5.37 -22.93
C ASP A 28 12.12 6.74 -22.59
N LYS A 29 11.29 7.70 -22.16
CA LYS A 29 11.67 9.12 -22.02
C LYS A 29 11.53 9.65 -20.62
N ILE A 30 10.43 9.29 -19.93
CA ILE A 30 10.05 9.87 -18.64
C ILE A 30 10.00 8.81 -17.55
N LEU A 31 10.52 9.16 -16.38
CA LEU A 31 10.30 8.40 -15.14
C LEU A 31 9.05 8.93 -14.44
N VAL A 32 8.08 8.06 -14.22
CA VAL A 32 6.80 8.38 -13.58
C VAL A 32 6.68 7.56 -12.29
N PRO A 33 6.56 8.19 -11.12
CA PRO A 33 6.27 7.47 -9.88
C PRO A 33 4.99 6.64 -10.03
N ILE A 34 4.93 5.48 -9.35
CA ILE A 34 3.66 4.76 -9.25
C ILE A 34 2.62 5.69 -8.66
N ASP A 35 1.46 5.80 -9.32
CA ASP A 35 0.41 6.71 -8.88
C ASP A 35 0.01 6.39 -7.43
N ASP A 36 -0.16 7.42 -6.62
CA ASP A 36 -0.43 7.29 -5.19
C ASP A 36 0.64 6.49 -4.40
N LEU A 37 1.90 6.46 -4.86
CA LEU A 37 3.04 5.96 -4.06
C LEU A 37 3.73 7.13 -3.33
N VAL A 38 3.77 7.06 -1.99
CA VAL A 38 4.35 8.10 -1.14
C VAL A 38 5.87 8.01 -1.18
N ILE A 39 6.49 8.99 -1.83
CA ILE A 39 7.94 9.18 -1.87
C ILE A 39 8.29 10.43 -1.06
N SER A 40 9.18 10.29 -0.08
CA SER A 40 9.61 11.38 0.81
C SER A 40 10.97 11.98 0.41
N GLU A 41 11.82 11.22 -0.29
CA GLU A 41 13.12 11.69 -0.77
C GLU A 41 13.48 11.03 -2.10
N ILE A 42 14.01 11.81 -3.04
CA ILE A 42 14.65 11.34 -4.27
C ILE A 42 16.10 11.83 -4.26
N ASP A 43 17.06 10.91 -4.33
CA ASP A 43 18.49 11.19 -4.30
C ASP A 43 19.17 10.74 -5.60
N PHE A 44 19.41 11.70 -6.50
CA PHE A 44 20.10 11.44 -7.77
C PHE A 44 21.60 11.19 -7.60
N ASN A 45 22.21 11.60 -6.48
CA ASN A 45 23.64 11.33 -6.24
C ASN A 45 23.88 9.86 -5.86
N ASN A 46 22.93 9.28 -5.13
CA ASN A 46 23.02 7.92 -4.59
C ASN A 46 22.17 6.89 -5.33
N ASN A 47 21.47 7.31 -6.39
CA ASN A 47 20.52 6.48 -7.13
C ASN A 47 19.51 5.77 -6.22
N SER A 48 18.93 6.52 -5.27
CA SER A 48 18.02 5.97 -4.27
C SER A 48 16.81 6.85 -3.98
N ILE A 49 15.80 6.24 -3.38
CA ILE A 49 14.57 6.87 -2.93
C ILE A 49 14.32 6.52 -1.47
N LYS A 50 13.68 7.43 -0.73
CA LYS A 50 13.00 7.08 0.53
C LYS A 50 11.51 7.15 0.33
N LEU A 51 10.81 6.13 0.80
CA LEU A 51 9.36 6.13 0.87
C LEU A 51 8.90 6.98 2.06
N GLY A 52 7.73 7.60 1.94
CA GLY A 52 7.04 8.20 3.08
C GLY A 52 6.20 7.16 3.82
N THR A 53 5.38 7.64 4.75
CA THR A 53 4.53 6.76 5.57
C THR A 53 3.27 6.39 4.81
N CYS A 54 3.02 5.09 4.65
CA CYS A 54 1.76 4.57 4.14
C CYS A 54 1.33 3.41 5.04
N ASN A 55 0.51 3.74 6.03
CA ASN A 55 0.12 2.81 7.07
C ASN A 55 -1.37 2.48 7.02
N ILE A 56 -1.77 1.41 7.69
CA ILE A 56 -3.16 1.01 7.89
C ILE A 56 -3.41 0.70 9.37
N LEU A 57 -4.59 1.02 9.89
CA LEU A 57 -4.95 0.69 11.27
C LEU A 57 -4.86 -0.83 11.50
N ALA A 58 -4.34 -1.20 12.67
CA ALA A 58 -4.26 -2.60 13.09
C ALA A 58 -5.58 -3.07 13.74
N MET A 59 -5.68 -4.38 13.90
CA MET A 59 -6.73 -5.04 14.68
C MET A 59 -6.16 -5.60 15.98
N GLU A 60 -7.05 -5.77 16.95
CA GLU A 60 -6.79 -6.50 18.19
C GLU A 60 -8.05 -7.18 18.72
N GLY A 61 -7.83 -8.10 19.65
CA GLY A 61 -8.89 -9.00 20.10
C GLY A 61 -9.24 -10.03 19.02
N GLY A 62 -10.23 -10.85 19.30
CA GLY A 62 -10.60 -12.00 18.47
C GLY A 62 -10.31 -13.32 19.16
N SER A 63 -11.15 -14.31 18.91
CA SER A 63 -11.05 -15.63 19.56
C SER A 63 -11.38 -16.77 18.61
N GLY A 64 -10.81 -17.94 18.88
CA GLY A 64 -11.02 -19.13 18.06
C GLY A 64 -10.45 -19.01 16.65
N HIS A 65 -9.29 -18.39 16.48
CA HIS A 65 -8.65 -18.24 15.18
C HIS A 65 -8.27 -19.60 14.59
N THR A 66 -8.78 -19.88 13.40
CA THR A 66 -8.40 -21.04 12.57
C THR A 66 -8.29 -20.59 11.12
N VAL A 67 -7.55 -21.35 10.30
CA VAL A 67 -7.39 -21.06 8.88
C VAL A 67 -7.82 -22.28 8.08
N THR A 68 -8.72 -22.10 7.11
CA THR A 68 -9.17 -23.16 6.21
C THR A 68 -9.27 -22.61 4.79
N GLY A 69 -8.53 -23.19 3.83
CA GLY A 69 -8.53 -22.73 2.44
C GLY A 69 -8.05 -21.29 2.26
N ASN A 70 -7.02 -20.86 3.00
CA ASN A 70 -6.52 -19.48 3.07
C ASN A 70 -7.55 -18.43 3.57
N ILE A 71 -8.65 -18.87 4.19
CA ILE A 71 -9.62 -18.01 4.84
C ILE A 71 -9.51 -18.13 6.35
N ASP A 72 -9.29 -16.99 7.01
CA ASP A 72 -9.29 -16.87 8.46
C ASP A 72 -10.72 -17.01 9.01
N HIS A 73 -10.89 -17.80 10.05
CA HIS A 73 -12.15 -18.03 10.75
C HIS A 73 -12.00 -17.67 12.22
N PHE A 74 -13.03 -17.06 12.78
CA PHE A 74 -13.08 -16.67 14.19
C PHE A 74 -14.43 -17.03 14.80
N PHE A 75 -14.41 -17.33 16.10
CA PHE A 75 -15.64 -17.37 16.91
C PHE A 75 -16.11 -15.95 17.24
N SER A 76 -15.20 -15.10 17.71
CA SER A 76 -15.41 -13.65 17.87
C SER A 76 -14.44 -12.91 16.97
N SER A 77 -14.95 -12.01 16.12
CA SER A 77 -14.10 -11.25 15.20
C SER A 77 -13.13 -10.33 15.93
N PRO A 78 -11.90 -10.15 15.42
CA PRO A 78 -11.03 -9.06 15.86
C PRO A 78 -11.66 -7.69 15.58
N SER A 79 -11.26 -6.66 16.33
CA SER A 79 -11.74 -5.29 16.17
C SER A 79 -10.62 -4.38 15.68
N ILE A 80 -10.94 -3.44 14.78
CA ILE A 80 -9.99 -2.43 14.29
C ILE A 80 -9.81 -1.39 15.42
N SER A 81 -8.56 -1.05 15.72
CA SER A 81 -8.23 -0.16 16.84
C SER A 81 -7.26 0.92 16.41
N SER A 82 -7.62 2.18 16.64
CA SER A 82 -6.75 3.34 16.47
C SER A 82 -5.86 3.59 17.70
N HIS A 83 -6.02 2.81 18.77
CA HIS A 83 -5.25 2.96 20.02
C HIS A 83 -3.95 2.14 20.02
N ILE A 84 -3.76 1.29 19.01
CA ILE A 84 -2.56 0.47 18.83
C ILE A 84 -1.76 0.97 17.61
N PRO A 85 -0.45 0.66 17.54
CA PRO A 85 0.39 1.07 16.42
C PRO A 85 -0.17 0.61 15.07
N SER A 86 -0.21 1.53 14.11
CA SER A 86 -0.56 1.23 12.72
C SER A 86 0.48 0.35 12.04
N LEU A 87 0.07 -0.38 11.01
CA LEU A 87 0.92 -1.30 10.26
C LEU A 87 1.41 -0.66 8.96
N SER A 88 2.67 -0.88 8.61
CA SER A 88 3.25 -0.36 7.37
C SER A 88 2.85 -1.22 6.18
N ILE A 89 2.16 -0.63 5.20
CA ILE A 89 1.78 -1.32 3.96
C ILE A 89 3.03 -1.58 3.10
N TYR A 90 3.92 -0.59 2.99
CA TYR A 90 5.10 -0.68 2.12
C TYR A 90 6.09 -1.76 2.56
N SER A 91 6.13 -2.06 3.86
CA SER A 91 6.92 -3.18 4.38
C SER A 91 6.48 -4.54 3.83
N ALA A 92 5.20 -4.73 3.51
CA ALA A 92 4.68 -5.97 2.94
C ALA A 92 4.88 -6.06 1.40
N ILE A 93 5.09 -4.93 0.72
CA ILE A 93 5.31 -4.91 -0.74
C ILE A 93 6.74 -5.34 -1.06
N GLY A 94 7.73 -4.85 -0.30
CA GLY A 94 9.14 -5.09 -0.56
C GLY A 94 9.66 -4.31 -1.77
N ILE A 95 9.41 -3.01 -1.80
CA ILE A 95 9.84 -2.11 -2.89
C ILE A 95 11.35 -1.93 -2.84
N GLU A 96 12.01 -2.12 -3.99
CA GLU A 96 13.44 -1.81 -4.14
C GLU A 96 13.65 -0.29 -4.24
N THR A 97 14.44 0.27 -3.33
CA THR A 97 14.62 1.72 -3.18
C THR A 97 16.03 2.21 -3.48
N GLU A 98 16.95 1.31 -3.79
CA GLU A 98 18.36 1.59 -4.06
C GLU A 98 18.74 1.12 -5.47
N ASN A 99 19.89 1.60 -5.98
CA ASN A 99 20.41 1.26 -7.30
C ASN A 99 19.40 1.49 -8.45
N LEU A 100 18.56 2.52 -8.31
CA LEU A 100 17.52 2.85 -9.27
C LEU A 100 18.12 3.45 -10.56
N ASP A 101 17.53 3.12 -11.71
CA ASP A 101 17.94 3.70 -12.98
C ASP A 101 17.38 5.13 -13.16
N PHE A 102 18.21 6.12 -12.84
CA PHE A 102 17.96 7.53 -13.15
C PHE A 102 18.64 8.01 -14.44
N SER A 103 18.83 7.14 -15.43
CA SER A 103 19.39 7.53 -16.74
C SER A 103 18.52 8.54 -17.48
N LYS A 104 17.19 8.46 -17.30
CA LYS A 104 16.23 9.38 -17.92
C LYS A 104 16.35 10.78 -17.31
N LYS A 105 16.29 11.78 -18.20
CA LYS A 105 16.45 13.19 -17.83
C LYS A 105 15.13 13.85 -17.45
N ILE A 106 13.99 13.27 -17.83
CA ILE A 106 12.66 13.78 -17.51
C ILE A 106 12.06 12.89 -16.42
N MET A 107 11.53 13.52 -15.38
CA MET A 107 10.86 12.83 -14.29
C MET A 107 9.60 13.59 -13.86
N MET A 108 8.49 12.87 -13.67
CA MET A 108 7.32 13.40 -12.98
C MET A 108 7.56 13.39 -11.47
N LEU A 109 7.22 14.49 -10.80
CA LEU A 109 7.32 14.56 -9.35
C LEU A 109 6.26 13.66 -8.68
N PRO A 110 6.54 13.08 -7.51
CA PRO A 110 5.56 12.28 -6.79
C PRO A 110 4.33 13.12 -6.42
N ASN A 111 3.16 12.49 -6.43
CA ASN A 111 1.86 13.15 -6.24
C ASN A 111 1.15 12.76 -4.93
N ALA A 112 1.78 11.92 -4.10
CA ALA A 112 1.12 11.27 -2.97
C ALA A 112 1.66 11.78 -1.62
N PRO A 113 0.82 12.34 -0.74
CA PRO A 113 1.19 12.63 0.64
C PRO A 113 1.15 11.36 1.50
N SER A 114 1.97 11.35 2.55
CA SER A 114 1.96 10.34 3.63
C SER A 114 0.57 10.24 4.24
N ARG A 115 0.24 9.04 4.72
CA ARG A 115 -1.10 8.76 5.24
C ARG A 115 -1.18 7.56 6.15
N VAL A 116 -2.24 7.57 6.94
CA VAL A 116 -2.74 6.41 7.67
C VAL A 116 -4.14 6.09 7.18
N PHE A 117 -4.35 4.85 6.73
CA PHE A 117 -5.65 4.37 6.31
C PHE A 117 -6.49 3.91 7.49
N TRP A 118 -7.59 4.62 7.70
CA TRP A 118 -8.72 4.15 8.47
C TRP A 118 -9.56 3.22 7.58
N TRP A 119 -10.11 2.17 8.15
CA TRP A 119 -10.89 1.19 7.40
C TRP A 119 -11.94 0.54 8.29
N GLU A 120 -12.92 -0.09 7.65
CA GLU A 120 -13.96 -0.85 8.33
C GLU A 120 -14.28 -2.13 7.57
N THR A 121 -14.77 -3.13 8.31
CA THR A 121 -15.29 -4.37 7.73
C THR A 121 -16.80 -4.32 7.61
N GLY A 122 -17.32 -5.01 6.60
CA GLY A 122 -18.76 -5.22 6.43
C GLY A 122 -19.03 -6.65 5.99
N ALA A 123 -20.29 -7.08 6.12
CA ALA A 123 -20.70 -8.39 5.64
C ALA A 123 -20.70 -8.41 4.11
N VAL A 124 -19.80 -9.21 3.51
CA VAL A 124 -19.63 -9.29 2.06
C VAL A 124 -19.59 -10.75 1.61
N PRO A 125 -20.71 -11.30 1.13
CA PRO A 125 -20.75 -12.69 0.68
C PRO A 125 -20.01 -12.86 -0.66
N GLY A 126 -19.47 -14.07 -0.90
CA GLY A 126 -19.01 -14.50 -2.22
C GLY A 126 -17.61 -14.02 -2.64
N LEU A 127 -16.88 -13.30 -1.79
CA LEU A 127 -15.50 -12.85 -2.10
C LEU A 127 -14.39 -13.85 -1.74
N ARG A 128 -14.73 -15.05 -1.25
CA ARG A 128 -13.75 -16.05 -0.82
C ARG A 128 -12.81 -16.50 -1.94
N SER A 129 -13.29 -16.58 -3.18
CA SER A 129 -12.51 -17.02 -4.35
C SER A 129 -11.83 -15.89 -5.13
N LEU A 130 -11.90 -14.64 -4.64
CA LEU A 130 -11.20 -13.53 -5.28
C LEU A 130 -9.70 -13.67 -5.06
N GLU A 131 -8.95 -13.80 -6.15
CA GLU A 131 -7.49 -13.88 -6.16
C GLU A 131 -6.90 -12.98 -7.26
N ASN A 132 -6.07 -12.03 -6.87
CA ASN A 132 -5.23 -11.18 -7.74
C ASN A 132 -4.02 -10.66 -6.95
N ASP A 133 -3.19 -9.80 -7.55
CA ASP A 133 -2.00 -9.28 -6.87
C ASP A 133 -2.35 -8.39 -5.67
N GLY A 134 -3.51 -7.71 -5.71
CA GLY A 134 -4.06 -6.97 -4.59
C GLY A 134 -4.44 -7.84 -3.40
N THR A 135 -5.12 -8.97 -3.62
CA THR A 135 -5.43 -9.91 -2.52
C THR A 135 -4.17 -10.57 -1.97
N ARG A 136 -3.18 -10.87 -2.83
CA ARG A 136 -1.88 -11.40 -2.39
C ARG A 136 -1.10 -10.39 -1.54
N LEU A 137 -1.17 -9.10 -1.87
CA LEU A 137 -0.58 -8.05 -1.04
C LEU A 137 -1.30 -7.95 0.30
N LEU A 138 -2.63 -7.98 0.30
CA LEU A 138 -3.42 -7.99 1.54
C LEU A 138 -3.11 -9.22 2.42
N ASP A 139 -2.95 -10.40 1.83
CA ASP A 139 -2.48 -11.61 2.52
C ASP A 139 -1.04 -11.44 3.03
N SER A 140 -0.16 -10.79 2.27
CA SER A 140 1.22 -10.49 2.71
C SER A 140 1.25 -9.57 3.93
N ILE A 141 0.33 -8.60 4.02
CA ILE A 141 0.17 -7.75 5.22
C ILE A 141 -0.34 -8.58 6.40
N ARG A 142 -1.32 -9.48 6.19
CA ARG A 142 -1.81 -10.41 7.23
C ARG A 142 -0.68 -11.27 7.77
N ASP A 143 0.10 -11.87 6.88
CA ASP A 143 1.16 -12.82 7.24
C ASP A 143 2.36 -12.13 7.90
N LEU A 144 2.69 -10.91 7.47
CA LEU A 144 3.75 -10.09 8.08
C LEU A 144 3.37 -9.61 9.49
N TYR A 145 2.08 -9.39 9.75
CA TYR A 145 1.56 -8.86 11.01
C TYR A 145 0.54 -9.83 11.65
N PRO A 146 0.99 -11.00 12.16
CA PRO A 146 0.11 -12.03 12.69
C PRO A 146 -0.71 -11.50 13.88
N GLY A 147 -2.02 -11.77 13.88
CA GLY A 147 -2.93 -11.30 14.93
C GLY A 147 -3.27 -9.80 14.86
N LYS A 148 -2.79 -9.08 13.83
CA LYS A 148 -2.94 -7.62 13.73
C LYS A 148 -3.64 -7.15 12.46
N PHE A 149 -3.81 -7.99 11.45
CA PHE A 149 -4.51 -7.59 10.22
C PHE A 149 -5.24 -8.77 9.58
N TYR A 150 -6.55 -8.62 9.36
CA TYR A 150 -7.38 -9.61 8.67
C TYR A 150 -8.36 -8.89 7.75
N TRP A 151 -8.08 -8.92 6.45
CA TRP A 151 -8.87 -8.17 5.46
C TRP A 151 -10.10 -8.95 4.95
N ARG A 152 -10.11 -10.28 5.08
CA ARG A 152 -11.21 -11.19 4.72
C ARG A 152 -11.23 -12.35 5.69
N PHE A 153 -12.36 -12.55 6.38
CA PHE A 153 -12.51 -13.61 7.37
C PHE A 153 -13.98 -14.01 7.56
N TYR A 154 -14.19 -15.16 8.18
CA TYR A 154 -15.50 -15.62 8.61
C TYR A 154 -15.66 -15.49 10.12
N ALA A 155 -16.74 -14.83 10.57
CA ALA A 155 -17.15 -14.77 11.97
C ALA A 155 -18.67 -14.72 12.03
N PHE A 156 -19.33 -15.88 12.03
CA PHE A 156 -20.78 -16.07 11.84
C PHE A 156 -21.31 -15.65 10.43
N PHE A 157 -20.74 -14.61 9.83
CA PHE A 157 -20.89 -14.23 8.42
C PHE A 157 -19.52 -14.05 7.74
N ASP A 158 -19.52 -13.95 6.42
CA ASP A 158 -18.34 -13.52 5.66
C ASP A 158 -18.15 -12.01 5.79
N TYR A 159 -17.02 -11.60 6.35
CA TYR A 159 -16.61 -10.21 6.46
C TYR A 159 -15.41 -9.93 5.57
N ALA A 160 -15.39 -8.72 5.00
CA ALA A 160 -14.23 -8.19 4.29
C ALA A 160 -14.08 -6.70 4.57
N ILE A 161 -12.88 -6.16 4.35
CA ILE A 161 -12.65 -4.72 4.27
C ILE A 161 -13.58 -4.13 3.21
N THR A 162 -14.39 -3.14 3.59
CA THR A 162 -15.37 -2.52 2.69
C THR A 162 -14.99 -1.10 2.33
N THR A 163 -14.46 -0.35 3.29
CA THR A 163 -14.05 1.03 3.07
C THR A 163 -12.59 1.26 3.44
N LEU A 164 -11.99 2.19 2.72
CA LEU A 164 -10.64 2.67 2.94
C LEU A 164 -10.66 4.20 2.91
N LYS A 165 -10.36 4.81 4.05
CA LYS A 165 -10.47 6.24 4.36
C LYS A 165 -9.09 6.77 4.76
N PRO A 166 -8.33 7.37 3.82
CA PRO A 166 -7.03 7.94 4.16
C PRO A 166 -7.18 9.18 5.05
N VAL A 167 -6.34 9.28 6.06
CA VAL A 167 -6.02 10.54 6.73
C VAL A 167 -4.65 10.95 6.27
N TYR A 168 -4.61 11.99 5.43
CA TYR A 168 -3.38 12.51 4.83
C TYR A 168 -2.62 13.40 5.81
N GLU A 169 -1.29 13.34 5.74
CA GLU A 169 -0.37 14.12 6.56
C GLU A 169 0.52 15.00 5.67
N ASP A 170 0.85 16.19 6.17
CA ASP A 170 1.78 17.09 5.51
C ASP A 170 3.10 16.37 5.23
N THR A 171 3.48 16.32 3.96
CA THR A 171 4.65 15.55 3.50
C THR A 171 5.55 16.43 2.66
N ASN A 172 6.77 16.62 3.16
CA ASN A 172 7.82 17.28 2.39
C ASN A 172 8.59 16.26 1.55
N ILE A 173 8.68 16.51 0.25
CA ILE A 173 9.43 15.67 -0.70
C ILE A 173 10.79 16.33 -0.96
N LYS A 174 11.86 15.74 -0.43
CA LYS A 174 13.22 16.24 -0.64
C LYS A 174 13.80 15.71 -1.95
N ILE A 175 14.25 16.60 -2.81
CA ILE A 175 14.91 16.24 -4.07
C ILE A 175 16.36 16.69 -4.00
N LYS A 176 17.30 15.73 -3.97
CA LYS A 176 18.74 16.00 -4.01
C LYS A 176 19.25 15.79 -5.42
N LEU A 177 19.64 16.89 -6.05
CA LEU A 177 20.12 16.88 -7.43
C LEU A 177 21.59 16.48 -7.49
N ASP A 178 21.96 15.88 -8.62
CA ASP A 178 23.33 15.66 -9.05
C ASP A 178 23.80 16.80 -9.97
N LYS A 179 24.99 16.65 -10.55
CA LYS A 179 25.57 17.63 -11.50
C LYS A 179 24.93 17.58 -12.90
N ASP A 180 24.09 16.59 -13.17
CA ASP A 180 23.51 16.36 -14.49
C ASP A 180 22.27 17.25 -14.69
N THR A 181 21.94 17.55 -15.95
CA THR A 181 20.68 18.24 -16.28
C THR A 181 19.47 17.34 -15.97
N ARG A 182 18.52 17.86 -15.19
CA ARG A 182 17.26 17.17 -14.82
C ARG A 182 16.07 18.06 -15.16
N ASN A 183 15.03 17.47 -15.75
CA ASN A 183 13.77 18.12 -16.09
C ASN A 183 12.66 17.52 -15.24
N PHE A 184 11.95 18.36 -14.49
CA PHE A 184 10.88 17.93 -13.59
C PHE A 184 9.52 18.41 -14.09
N ILE A 185 8.53 17.54 -14.01
CA ILE A 185 7.13 17.85 -14.30
C ILE A 185 6.34 17.78 -12.99
N MET A 186 5.69 18.87 -12.62
CA MET A 186 4.79 18.89 -11.47
C MET A 186 3.49 18.14 -11.82
N PRO A 187 3.02 17.19 -10.99
CA PRO A 187 1.76 16.50 -11.23
C PRO A 187 0.58 17.47 -11.11
N THR A 188 -0.48 17.20 -11.87
CA THR A 188 -1.79 17.83 -11.64
C THR A 188 -2.56 16.93 -10.67
N ILE A 189 -2.93 17.47 -9.51
CA ILE A 189 -3.57 16.75 -8.39
C ILE A 189 -5.05 17.13 -8.31
#